data_AF-A0A453BCX9-F1
#
_entry.id   AF-A0A453BCX9-F1
#
_cell.length_a   1.000
_cell.length_b   1.000
_cell.length_c   1.000
_cell.angle_alpha   90.00
_cell.angle_beta   90.00
_cell.angle_gamma   90.00
#
_symmetry.space_group_name_H-M   'P 1'
#
loop_
_entity.id
_entity.type
_entity.pdbx_description
1 polymer ?
#
loop_
_entity_poly.entity_id
_entity_poly.type
_entity_poly.pdbx_seq_one_letter_code
_entity_poly.pdbx_strand_id
1 'polypeptide(L)'
;VRVGTLVPFVEGKSGSPSASSLPMPSIPIFKGSNVVGRSNLVAVDKRVSRKHLSLRALPDGSLEVVVEGPNPIVVRSEGQRRKVCAQQRAKIMHDDVLELIPGEYFMKYVNMSDERKSSTSVESHDLKKGKRHSEEDSVVAKRNRQVMEDEALARTSQESFAEESTSVTEVVSSLDSAGSSERNKERTHSVGPLKDVLPLTFRLMRVQGLPSWTNTSTVTIPDVIQGEVLLAVLSNYMVDMDWLLTACPSLRKVPHVLVLHGEDGASLERLKKTKPANWILHKPPLPISFGTHHSKAMLLVYPQGIRVVVHTANLIHVDWNNKSQGLWTQDFPWKKANDTSTNIGFENDLVDYLRALKWPEFRVNLPVAGDVNINAAFFRKFDYSSSTVRLIGSVPGYHVGPNMKKWGHMKLRSVLEECVFEKQFCKSPLIYQFSSLGSLDEKWMSEFACSLSAGKADDGSQLGIGKPLIVWPTVEDVRCSIE
;
A
#
# COMPACT_ATOMS: atom_id res chain seq x y z
N VAL A 1 -14.30 -11.08 46.99
CA VAL A 1 -15.35 -12.13 46.91
C VAL A 1 -15.44 -12.59 45.46
N ARG A 2 -15.27 -13.89 45.17
CA ARG A 2 -15.46 -14.45 43.82
C ARG A 2 -16.96 -14.51 43.51
N VAL A 3 -17.34 -14.07 42.32
CA VAL A 3 -18.74 -13.93 41.87
C VAL A 3 -19.03 -14.76 40.62
N GLY A 4 -18.00 -15.18 39.89
CA GLY A 4 -18.14 -16.07 38.76
C GLY A 4 -16.80 -16.57 38.24
N THR A 5 -16.84 -17.22 37.09
CA THR A 5 -15.68 -17.83 36.44
C THR A 5 -15.87 -17.75 34.93
N LEU A 6 -14.84 -17.33 34.20
CA LEU A 6 -14.75 -17.57 32.77
C LEU A 6 -14.03 -18.91 32.56
N VAL A 7 -14.74 -19.90 32.04
CA VAL A 7 -14.20 -21.25 31.80
C VAL A 7 -13.94 -21.48 30.32
N PRO A 8 -12.88 -22.22 29.94
CA PRO A 8 -12.64 -22.56 28.54
C PRO A 8 -13.82 -23.31 27.95
N PHE A 9 -14.17 -22.99 26.71
CA PHE A 9 -15.27 -23.62 25.99
C PHE A 9 -14.77 -24.17 24.65
N VAL A 10 -15.20 -25.37 24.27
CA VAL A 10 -14.87 -25.97 22.96
C VAL A 10 -16.18 -26.14 22.19
N GLU A 11 -16.30 -25.49 21.03
CA GLU A 11 -17.49 -25.57 20.19
C GLU A 11 -17.46 -26.91 19.40
N GLY A 12 -18.41 -27.80 19.67
CA GLY A 12 -18.50 -29.09 18.97
C GLY A 12 -18.92 -28.92 17.51
N LYS A 13 -18.01 -29.16 16.57
CA LYS A 13 -18.34 -29.49 15.18
C LYS A 13 -17.82 -30.89 14.87
N SER A 14 -18.66 -31.72 14.25
CA SER A 14 -18.26 -32.98 13.63
C SER A 14 -17.23 -32.70 12.54
N GLY A 15 -15.99 -33.07 12.83
CA GLY A 15 -14.82 -32.83 12.00
C GLY A 15 -13.62 -32.72 12.93
N SER A 16 -12.57 -33.48 12.67
CA SER A 16 -11.35 -33.58 13.48
C SER A 16 -10.91 -32.26 14.13
N PRO A 17 -10.44 -32.25 15.39
CA PRO A 17 -9.95 -31.03 16.02
C PRO A 17 -8.78 -30.47 15.20
N SER A 18 -8.94 -29.26 14.65
CA SER A 18 -7.79 -28.50 14.17
C SER A 18 -6.91 -28.22 15.39
N ALA A 19 -5.60 -28.44 15.26
CA ALA A 19 -4.62 -28.32 16.33
C ALA A 19 -4.36 -26.86 16.81
N SER A 20 -5.36 -25.97 16.76
CA SER A 20 -5.21 -24.53 16.99
C SER A 20 -6.04 -23.93 18.14
N SER A 21 -6.96 -24.68 18.76
CA SER A 21 -7.67 -24.17 19.95
C SER A 21 -6.76 -24.24 21.19
N LEU A 22 -5.83 -23.29 21.32
CA LEU A 22 -4.95 -23.19 22.48
C LEU A 22 -5.79 -22.96 23.74
N PRO A 23 -5.74 -23.85 24.75
CA PRO A 23 -6.60 -23.76 25.92
C PRO A 23 -6.26 -22.50 26.72
N MET A 24 -7.29 -21.77 27.14
CA MET A 24 -7.18 -20.74 28.18
C MET A 24 -7.21 -21.41 29.56
N PRO A 25 -6.58 -20.84 30.61
CA PRO A 25 -6.89 -21.24 31.98
C PRO A 25 -8.25 -20.65 32.38
N SER A 26 -8.94 -21.28 33.34
CA SER A 26 -10.14 -20.67 33.92
C SER A 26 -9.77 -19.38 34.65
N ILE A 27 -10.53 -18.31 34.41
CA ILE A 27 -10.28 -16.99 34.99
C ILE A 27 -11.34 -16.72 36.05
N PRO A 28 -10.99 -16.68 37.35
CA PRO A 28 -11.93 -16.31 38.40
C PRO A 28 -12.32 -14.84 38.27
N ILE A 29 -13.61 -14.55 38.42
CA ILE A 29 -14.16 -13.19 38.41
C ILE A 29 -14.54 -12.80 39.84
N PHE A 30 -14.04 -11.64 40.28
CA PHE A 30 -14.26 -11.10 41.62
C PHE A 30 -15.19 -9.89 41.59
N LYS A 31 -15.86 -9.63 42.72
CA LYS A 31 -16.65 -8.42 42.93
C LYS A 31 -15.75 -7.19 42.72
N GLY A 32 -16.16 -6.27 41.84
CA GLY A 32 -15.37 -5.09 41.45
C GLY A 32 -14.90 -5.15 40.00
N SER A 33 -13.79 -4.47 39.71
CA SER A 33 -13.19 -4.45 38.37
C SER A 33 -12.25 -5.65 38.19
N ASN A 34 -12.37 -6.34 37.06
CA ASN A 34 -11.50 -7.42 36.64
C ASN A 34 -10.92 -7.08 35.28
N VAL A 35 -9.74 -7.61 34.97
CA VAL A 35 -9.08 -7.39 33.69
C VAL A 35 -8.73 -8.74 33.09
N VAL A 36 -9.02 -8.89 31.80
CA VAL A 36 -8.56 -10.02 30.99
C VAL A 36 -7.70 -9.48 29.86
N GLY A 37 -6.52 -10.07 29.65
CA GLY A 37 -5.63 -9.70 28.58
C GLY A 37 -4.55 -10.74 28.34
N ARG A 38 -3.49 -10.33 27.65
CA ARG A 38 -2.43 -11.22 27.15
C ARG A 38 -1.80 -12.12 28.21
N SER A 39 -1.65 -11.63 29.44
CA SER A 39 -1.08 -12.40 30.55
C SER A 39 -1.98 -13.52 31.07
N ASN A 40 -3.25 -13.54 30.67
CA ASN A 40 -4.20 -14.59 31.02
C ASN A 40 -4.22 -15.74 29.99
N LEU A 41 -3.47 -15.64 28.88
CA LEU A 41 -3.38 -16.68 27.85
C LEU A 41 -2.27 -17.69 28.20
N VAL A 42 -2.42 -18.96 27.82
CA VAL A 42 -1.38 -20.00 27.99
C VAL A 42 -0.18 -19.77 27.07
N ALA A 43 -0.40 -19.18 25.89
CA ALA A 43 0.64 -18.80 24.95
C ALA A 43 0.56 -17.29 24.65
N VAL A 44 1.71 -16.66 24.45
CA VAL A 44 1.78 -15.22 24.18
C VAL A 44 1.22 -14.90 22.79
N ASP A 45 0.01 -14.37 22.74
CA ASP A 45 -0.60 -13.83 21.52
C ASP A 45 -0.56 -12.29 21.54
N LYS A 46 0.25 -11.69 20.66
CA LYS A 46 0.40 -10.24 20.57
C LYS A 46 -0.89 -9.54 20.09
N ARG A 47 -1.83 -10.27 19.50
CA ARG A 47 -3.14 -9.76 19.02
C ARG A 47 -4.10 -9.47 20.18
N VAL A 48 -3.89 -10.09 21.34
CA VAL A 48 -4.61 -9.75 22.58
C VAL A 48 -3.80 -8.68 23.33
N SER A 49 -4.44 -7.58 23.74
CA SER A 49 -3.81 -6.51 24.51
C SER A 49 -3.48 -6.96 25.93
N ARG A 50 -2.52 -6.30 26.59
CA ARG A 50 -2.23 -6.57 28.02
C ARG A 50 -3.46 -6.34 28.92
N LYS A 51 -4.25 -5.31 28.61
CA LYS A 51 -5.59 -5.04 29.16
C LYS A 51 -6.57 -5.08 27.99
N HIS A 52 -7.11 -6.25 27.67
CA HIS A 52 -7.96 -6.42 26.49
C HIS A 52 -9.44 -6.24 26.81
N LEU A 53 -9.87 -6.73 27.97
CA LEU A 53 -11.22 -6.57 28.50
C LEU A 53 -11.17 -6.02 29.93
N SER A 54 -12.06 -5.08 30.22
CA SER A 54 -12.44 -4.72 31.58
C SER A 54 -13.80 -5.33 31.88
N LEU A 55 -13.90 -6.13 32.94
CA LEU A 55 -15.13 -6.79 33.36
C LEU A 55 -15.59 -6.22 34.70
N ARG A 56 -16.87 -5.94 34.82
CA ARG A 56 -17.51 -5.51 36.07
C ARG A 56 -18.69 -6.41 36.37
N ALA A 57 -18.63 -7.10 37.50
CA ALA A 57 -19.76 -7.88 37.97
C ALA A 57 -20.88 -6.97 38.48
N LEU A 58 -22.10 -7.23 38.02
CA LEU A 58 -23.30 -6.50 38.40
C LEU A 58 -24.06 -7.24 39.52
N PRO A 59 -24.91 -6.54 40.30
CA PRO A 59 -25.65 -7.15 41.41
C PRO A 59 -26.61 -8.27 40.99
N ASP A 60 -27.04 -8.29 39.72
CA ASP A 60 -27.93 -9.30 39.14
C ASP A 60 -27.19 -10.59 38.71
N GLY A 61 -25.88 -10.69 38.99
CA GLY A 61 -25.05 -11.85 38.65
C GLY A 61 -24.48 -11.84 37.23
N SER A 62 -24.84 -10.86 36.41
CA SER A 62 -24.29 -10.66 35.07
C SER A 62 -22.94 -9.93 35.08
N LEU A 63 -22.21 -9.96 33.96
CA LEU A 63 -21.01 -9.16 33.76
C LEU A 63 -21.24 -8.07 32.72
N GLU A 64 -20.87 -6.84 33.06
CA GLU A 64 -20.61 -5.80 32.06
C GLU A 64 -19.18 -5.96 31.56
N VAL A 65 -19.01 -6.00 30.25
CA VAL A 65 -17.72 -6.15 29.57
C VAL A 65 -17.46 -4.96 28.69
N VAL A 66 -16.28 -4.36 28.83
CA VAL A 66 -15.78 -3.28 28.00
C VAL A 66 -14.55 -3.77 27.24
N VAL A 67 -14.56 -3.59 25.92
CA VAL A 67 -13.41 -3.94 25.08
C VAL A 67 -12.42 -2.79 25.11
N GLU A 68 -11.30 -2.99 25.81
CA GLU A 68 -10.25 -1.98 26.01
C GLU A 68 -9.16 -2.08 24.93
N GLY A 69 -8.95 -3.28 24.38
CA GLY A 69 -8.02 -3.52 23.30
C GLY A 69 -8.53 -3.07 21.93
N PRO A 70 -7.65 -2.95 20.92
CA PRO A 70 -8.04 -2.54 19.58
C PRO A 70 -8.84 -3.63 18.85
N ASN A 71 -8.66 -4.90 19.21
CA ASN A 71 -9.36 -6.01 18.57
C ASN A 71 -10.71 -6.33 19.26
N PRO A 72 -11.76 -6.64 18.49
CA PRO A 72 -13.11 -6.84 19.01
C PRO A 72 -13.25 -8.20 19.69
N ILE A 73 -14.34 -8.35 20.44
CA ILE A 73 -14.83 -9.67 20.87
C ILE A 73 -16.14 -10.00 20.21
N VAL A 74 -16.50 -11.27 20.25
CA VAL A 74 -17.86 -11.74 19.98
C VAL A 74 -18.46 -12.27 21.28
N VAL A 75 -19.68 -11.83 21.58
CA VAL A 75 -20.51 -12.39 22.63
C VAL A 75 -21.59 -13.24 21.97
N ARG A 76 -21.72 -14.48 22.40
CA ARG A 76 -22.80 -15.39 21.98
C ARG A 76 -23.74 -15.60 23.15
N SER A 77 -24.99 -15.20 22.95
CA SER A 77 -26.07 -15.33 23.94
C SER A 77 -27.27 -15.94 23.25
N GLU A 78 -27.81 -17.04 23.78
CA GLU A 78 -28.99 -17.73 23.24
C GLU A 78 -28.93 -18.02 21.72
N GLY A 79 -27.74 -18.35 21.21
CA GLY A 79 -27.50 -18.62 19.78
C GLY A 79 -27.35 -17.37 18.90
N GLN A 80 -27.56 -16.16 19.44
CA GLN A 80 -27.27 -14.91 18.73
C GLN A 80 -25.80 -14.53 18.88
N ARG A 81 -25.18 -14.12 17.78
CA ARG A 81 -23.77 -13.70 17.73
C ARG A 81 -23.68 -12.18 17.61
N ARG A 82 -23.14 -11.50 18.64
CA ARG A 82 -22.96 -10.05 18.66
C ARG A 82 -21.49 -9.68 18.72
N LYS A 83 -21.03 -8.87 17.76
CA LYS A 83 -19.67 -8.30 17.77
C LYS A 83 -19.64 -7.04 18.64
N VAL A 84 -18.62 -6.91 19.47
CA VAL A 84 -18.39 -5.77 20.36
C VAL A 84 -17.01 -5.19 20.03
N CYS A 85 -16.98 -3.96 19.52
CA CYS A 85 -15.75 -3.29 19.09
C CYS A 85 -15.06 -2.54 20.26
N ALA A 86 -13.84 -2.04 20.02
CA ALA A 86 -13.09 -1.25 20.99
C ALA A 86 -13.96 -0.10 21.56
N GLN A 87 -13.83 0.14 22.86
CA GLN A 87 -14.60 1.10 23.67
C GLN A 87 -16.11 0.84 23.76
N GLN A 88 -16.63 -0.23 23.14
CA GLN A 88 -18.02 -0.63 23.30
C GLN A 88 -18.21 -1.54 24.52
N ARG A 89 -19.45 -1.58 24.99
CA ARG A 89 -19.87 -2.37 26.14
C ARG A 89 -20.86 -3.45 25.75
N ALA A 90 -20.80 -4.59 26.43
CA ALA A 90 -21.82 -5.63 26.34
C ALA A 90 -22.12 -6.20 27.72
N LYS A 91 -23.36 -6.66 27.90
CA LYS A 91 -23.78 -7.42 29.07
C LYS A 91 -23.69 -8.90 28.75
N ILE A 92 -23.18 -9.69 29.70
CA ILE A 92 -22.96 -11.13 29.58
C ILE A 92 -23.69 -11.81 30.71
N MET A 93 -24.54 -12.76 30.35
CA MET A 93 -25.33 -13.58 31.25
C MET A 93 -24.64 -14.92 31.49
N HIS A 94 -25.14 -15.66 32.48
CA HIS A 94 -24.72 -17.04 32.67
C HIS A 94 -24.91 -17.83 31.36
N ASP A 95 -23.94 -18.66 31.04
CA ASP A 95 -23.86 -19.50 29.85
C ASP A 95 -23.54 -18.80 28.52
N ASP A 96 -23.42 -17.48 28.51
CA ASP A 96 -22.91 -16.76 27.35
C ASP A 96 -21.43 -17.11 27.08
N VAL A 97 -21.07 -17.16 25.80
CA VAL A 97 -19.71 -17.47 25.33
C VAL A 97 -19.05 -16.23 24.74
N LEU A 98 -17.87 -15.92 25.24
CA LEU A 98 -16.96 -14.90 24.74
C LEU A 98 -15.94 -15.50 23.77
N GLU A 99 -15.77 -14.88 22.63
CA GLU A 99 -14.76 -15.22 21.61
C GLU A 99 -13.83 -14.00 21.42
N LEU A 100 -12.54 -14.13 21.76
CA LEU A 100 -11.56 -13.09 21.48
C LEU A 100 -11.11 -13.15 20.02
N ILE A 101 -11.26 -12.05 19.28
CA ILE A 101 -10.87 -11.96 17.87
C ILE A 101 -9.65 -11.03 17.76
N PRO A 102 -8.66 -11.30 16.89
CA PRO A 102 -8.46 -12.52 16.12
C PRO A 102 -7.90 -13.67 16.99
N GLY A 103 -8.54 -14.84 16.95
CA GLY A 103 -8.15 -16.03 17.72
C GLY A 103 -9.29 -17.03 17.87
N GLU A 104 -8.99 -18.23 18.38
CA GLU A 104 -9.97 -19.29 18.73
C GLU A 104 -10.08 -19.42 20.26
N TYR A 105 -10.07 -18.29 20.98
CA TYR A 105 -10.20 -18.27 22.44
C TYR A 105 -11.67 -18.12 22.83
N PHE A 106 -12.29 -19.24 23.21
CA PHE A 106 -13.69 -19.29 23.64
C PHE A 106 -13.78 -19.47 25.16
N MET A 107 -14.51 -18.58 25.82
CA MET A 107 -14.69 -18.55 27.26
C MET A 107 -16.16 -18.45 27.61
N LYS A 108 -16.71 -19.43 28.32
CA LYS A 108 -18.09 -19.43 28.81
C LYS A 108 -18.14 -18.79 30.20
N TYR A 109 -19.12 -17.91 30.44
CA TYR A 109 -19.30 -17.32 31.77
C TYR A 109 -20.20 -18.17 32.66
N VAL A 110 -19.66 -18.58 33.81
CA VAL A 110 -20.35 -19.36 34.84
C VAL A 110 -20.47 -18.49 36.09
N ASN A 111 -21.71 -18.18 36.50
CA ASN A 111 -21.97 -17.43 37.73
C ASN A 111 -21.94 -18.38 38.95
N MET A 112 -21.41 -17.92 40.09
CA MET A 112 -21.29 -18.71 41.32
C MET A 112 -22.64 -19.14 41.92
N SER A 113 -23.75 -18.50 41.55
CA SER A 113 -25.09 -18.90 42.00
C SER A 113 -25.52 -20.29 41.52
N ASP A 114 -25.00 -20.77 40.38
CA ASP A 114 -25.38 -22.05 39.76
C ASP A 114 -24.23 -23.06 39.61
N GLU A 115 -23.01 -22.78 40.10
CA GLU A 115 -21.93 -23.79 40.19
C GLU A 115 -22.35 -25.04 41.02
N ARG A 116 -23.41 -24.95 41.83
CA ARG A 116 -23.99 -26.08 42.57
C ARG A 116 -24.92 -27.01 41.75
N LYS A 117 -25.23 -26.71 40.49
CA LYS A 117 -26.20 -27.48 39.68
C LYS A 117 -25.62 -28.16 38.43
N SER A 118 -24.40 -27.84 38.01
CA SER A 118 -23.79 -28.32 36.74
C SER A 118 -23.17 -29.73 36.82
N SER A 119 -23.61 -30.59 37.73
CA SER A 119 -23.18 -31.99 37.81
C SER A 119 -24.31 -32.95 37.46
N THR A 120 -24.94 -32.85 36.28
CA THR A 120 -25.60 -33.97 35.58
C THR A 120 -26.21 -33.59 34.22
N SER A 121 -26.13 -34.58 33.32
CA SER A 121 -27.05 -34.90 32.20
C SER A 121 -26.78 -34.37 30.79
N VAL A 122 -26.97 -35.35 29.89
CA VAL A 122 -26.76 -35.48 28.44
C VAL A 122 -28.12 -35.33 27.74
N GLU A 123 -28.11 -35.17 26.40
CA GLU A 123 -29.25 -35.27 25.44
C GLU A 123 -30.07 -33.99 25.19
N SER A 124 -30.69 -33.69 24.04
CA SER A 124 -30.70 -34.15 22.64
C SER A 124 -31.63 -33.21 21.80
N HIS A 125 -31.40 -33.10 20.47
CA HIS A 125 -32.29 -32.63 19.35
C HIS A 125 -32.99 -31.23 19.45
N ASP A 126 -33.30 -30.45 18.40
CA ASP A 126 -33.75 -30.74 17.04
C ASP A 126 -33.66 -29.51 16.09
N LEU A 127 -33.76 -29.79 14.78
CA LEU A 127 -33.61 -28.87 13.63
C LEU A 127 -34.65 -27.73 13.52
N LYS A 128 -34.23 -26.58 12.96
CA LYS A 128 -35.05 -25.79 12.01
C LYS A 128 -34.22 -24.92 11.06
N LYS A 129 -34.60 -24.99 9.78
CA LYS A 129 -33.95 -24.47 8.57
C LYS A 129 -34.49 -23.06 8.25
N GLY A 130 -33.64 -22.09 7.89
CA GLY A 130 -34.12 -20.78 7.44
C GLY A 130 -33.05 -19.81 6.92
N LYS A 131 -33.02 -19.65 5.58
CA LYS A 131 -32.60 -18.50 4.75
C LYS A 131 -31.17 -17.91 4.87
N ARG A 132 -30.39 -18.19 3.81
CA ARG A 132 -29.12 -17.55 3.42
C ARG A 132 -29.31 -16.05 3.10
N HIS A 133 -28.46 -15.19 3.66
CA HIS A 133 -28.09 -13.88 3.11
C HIS A 133 -26.61 -13.57 3.42
N SER A 134 -25.88 -13.28 2.32
CA SER A 134 -24.52 -12.78 2.10
C SER A 134 -23.44 -12.87 3.20
N GLU A 135 -22.54 -13.86 3.07
CA GLU A 135 -21.26 -13.95 3.79
C GLU A 135 -20.14 -13.06 3.19
N GLU A 136 -20.37 -12.36 2.07
CA GLU A 136 -19.35 -11.59 1.35
C GLU A 136 -18.99 -10.24 2.01
N ASP A 137 -19.95 -9.56 2.68
CA ASP A 137 -19.73 -8.23 3.26
C ASP A 137 -18.82 -8.24 4.51
N SER A 138 -18.86 -9.33 5.28
CA SER A 138 -18.10 -9.45 6.54
C SER A 138 -16.61 -9.72 6.33
N VAL A 139 -16.26 -10.27 5.17
CA VAL A 139 -14.91 -10.67 4.80
C VAL A 139 -14.16 -9.48 4.20
N VAL A 140 -14.84 -8.65 3.39
CA VAL A 140 -14.33 -7.37 2.89
C VAL A 140 -13.95 -6.45 4.05
N ALA A 141 -14.83 -6.31 5.06
CA ALA A 141 -14.56 -5.47 6.23
C ALA A 141 -13.36 -5.90 7.09
N LYS A 142 -13.06 -7.21 7.17
CA LYS A 142 -11.88 -7.74 7.88
C LYS A 142 -10.57 -7.51 7.11
N ARG A 143 -10.61 -7.53 5.78
CA ARG A 143 -9.45 -7.34 4.90
C ARG A 143 -9.03 -5.86 4.78
N ASN A 144 -10.01 -4.96 4.83
CA ASN A 144 -9.78 -3.50 4.80
C ASN A 144 -9.08 -2.96 6.06
N ARG A 145 -9.14 -3.69 7.17
CA ARG A 145 -8.47 -3.34 8.41
C ARG A 145 -6.95 -3.53 8.31
N GLN A 146 -6.49 -4.54 7.58
CA GLN A 146 -5.07 -4.85 7.42
C GLN A 146 -4.34 -3.80 6.57
N VAL A 147 -4.96 -3.33 5.47
CA VAL A 147 -4.37 -2.28 4.62
C VAL A 147 -4.21 -0.96 5.38
N MET A 148 -5.21 -0.58 6.18
CA MET A 148 -5.14 0.60 7.04
C MET A 148 -4.07 0.48 8.14
N GLU A 149 -3.85 -0.73 8.67
CA GLU A 149 -2.83 -1.01 9.68
C GLU A 149 -1.41 -0.98 9.08
N ASP A 150 -1.21 -1.52 7.88
CA ASP A 150 0.07 -1.46 7.16
C ASP A 150 0.41 -0.02 6.73
N GLU A 151 -0.59 0.76 6.29
CA GLU A 151 -0.43 2.19 5.98
C GLU A 151 -0.12 3.02 7.25
N ALA A 152 -0.74 2.70 8.39
CA ALA A 152 -0.45 3.35 9.65
C ALA A 152 0.97 3.02 10.15
N LEU A 153 1.43 1.78 10.01
CA LEU A 153 2.79 1.36 10.38
C LEU A 153 3.86 2.06 9.53
N ALA A 154 3.64 2.19 8.22
CA ALA A 154 4.51 2.98 7.36
C ALA A 154 4.56 4.46 7.77
N ARG A 155 3.42 5.02 8.21
CA ARG A 155 3.32 6.42 8.68
C ARG A 155 3.98 6.63 10.05
N THR A 156 3.82 5.72 11.01
CA THR A 156 4.49 5.80 12.32
C THR A 156 6.00 5.69 12.20
N SER A 157 6.49 4.88 11.26
CA SER A 157 7.93 4.79 10.96
C SER A 157 8.48 6.13 10.44
N GLN A 158 7.71 6.92 9.68
CA GLN A 158 8.13 8.26 9.26
C GLN A 158 8.25 9.24 10.43
N GLU A 159 7.36 9.17 11.42
CA GLU A 159 7.38 10.06 12.59
C GLU A 159 8.58 9.75 13.50
N SER A 160 8.92 8.48 13.71
CA SER A 160 10.08 8.11 14.53
C SER A 160 11.42 8.52 13.91
N PHE A 161 11.57 8.44 12.58
CA PHE A 161 12.79 8.88 11.89
C PHE A 161 12.91 10.41 11.79
N ALA A 162 11.80 11.15 11.78
CA ALA A 162 11.81 12.62 11.82
C ALA A 162 12.32 13.16 13.17
N GLU A 163 11.99 12.49 14.28
CA GLU A 163 12.52 12.80 15.61
C GLU A 163 14.02 12.43 15.75
N GLU A 164 14.46 11.35 15.10
CA GLU A 164 15.87 10.95 15.14
C GLU A 164 16.76 11.88 14.29
N SER A 165 16.31 12.29 13.11
CA SER A 165 17.03 13.20 12.21
C SER A 165 17.15 14.63 12.77
N THR A 166 16.20 15.09 13.60
CA THR A 166 16.31 16.38 14.30
C THR A 166 17.38 16.35 15.39
N SER A 167 17.60 15.20 16.05
CA SER A 167 18.67 15.06 17.07
C SER A 167 20.09 15.08 16.48
N VAL A 168 20.27 14.57 15.25
CA VAL A 168 21.58 14.54 14.57
C VAL A 168 21.97 15.92 14.04
N THR A 169 20.99 16.77 13.70
CA THR A 169 21.24 18.11 13.16
C THR A 169 21.76 19.09 14.22
N GLU A 170 21.46 18.87 15.51
CA GLU A 170 21.96 19.71 16.62
C GLU A 170 23.42 19.40 17.01
N VAL A 171 23.94 18.22 16.69
CA VAL A 171 25.33 17.85 17.03
C VAL A 171 26.34 18.38 16.00
N VAL A 172 25.91 18.64 14.77
CA VAL A 172 26.78 19.13 13.68
C VAL A 172 26.92 20.66 13.66
N SER A 173 26.04 21.40 14.34
CA SER A 173 26.07 22.87 14.37
C SER A 173 27.11 23.48 15.32
N SER A 174 27.88 22.66 16.04
CA SER A 174 28.82 23.12 17.08
C SER A 174 30.31 23.05 16.72
N LEU A 175 30.68 22.72 15.47
CA LEU A 175 32.09 22.41 15.13
C LEU A 175 32.74 23.17 13.96
N ASP A 176 32.08 24.10 13.28
CA ASP A 176 32.74 24.91 12.24
C ASP A 176 32.57 26.41 12.49
N SER A 177 33.48 26.97 13.29
CA SER A 177 33.72 28.42 13.34
C SER A 177 35.22 28.69 13.51
N ALA A 178 35.96 28.66 12.39
CA ALA A 178 37.23 29.37 12.22
C ALA A 178 37.72 29.33 10.76
N GLY A 179 37.77 30.49 10.10
CA GLY A 179 38.90 30.82 9.21
C GLY A 179 38.65 31.07 7.70
N SER A 180 38.66 32.36 7.33
CA SER A 180 39.17 33.00 6.08
C SER A 180 38.55 32.62 4.72
N SER A 181 37.77 33.48 4.06
CA SER A 181 38.07 34.75 3.34
C SER A 181 38.64 34.60 1.91
N GLU A 182 37.80 35.03 0.96
CA GLU A 182 38.09 35.64 -0.35
C GLU A 182 38.95 34.91 -1.40
N ARG A 183 38.28 34.51 -2.51
CA ARG A 183 38.65 35.00 -3.86
C ARG A 183 37.56 34.70 -4.89
N ASN A 184 36.91 35.77 -5.36
CA ASN A 184 36.23 35.79 -6.66
C ASN A 184 37.25 35.59 -7.79
N LYS A 185 36.93 34.73 -8.76
CA LYS A 185 37.18 34.98 -10.18
C LYS A 185 36.43 33.99 -11.06
N GLU A 186 35.74 34.57 -12.04
CA GLU A 186 35.02 33.96 -13.15
C GLU A 186 35.80 32.85 -13.86
N ARG A 187 35.14 31.71 -14.09
CA ARG A 187 35.40 30.85 -15.25
C ARG A 187 34.09 30.27 -15.77
N THR A 188 33.66 30.83 -16.88
CA THR A 188 32.80 30.24 -17.90
C THR A 188 33.25 28.81 -18.19
N HIS A 189 32.52 27.84 -17.67
CA HIS A 189 32.68 26.44 -18.06
C HIS A 189 31.62 26.11 -19.12
N SER A 190 32.09 26.07 -20.36
CA SER A 190 31.46 25.36 -21.47
C SER A 190 31.02 23.97 -21.00
N VAL A 191 29.73 23.67 -21.13
CA VAL A 191 29.17 22.35 -20.88
C VAL A 191 29.83 21.38 -21.87
N GLY A 192 30.78 20.59 -21.37
CA GLY A 192 31.33 19.46 -22.10
C GLY A 192 30.26 18.39 -22.35
N PRO A 193 30.51 17.44 -23.25
CA PRO A 193 29.54 16.41 -23.61
C PRO A 193 29.09 15.66 -22.34
N LEU A 194 27.78 15.54 -22.17
CA LEU A 194 27.14 14.78 -21.11
C LEU A 194 27.82 13.40 -21.03
N LYS A 195 28.54 13.13 -19.93
CA LYS A 195 29.07 11.79 -19.65
C LYS A 195 27.90 10.81 -19.68
N ASP A 196 27.96 9.87 -20.60
CA ASP A 196 27.14 8.67 -20.71
C ASP A 196 25.62 8.90 -20.71
N VAL A 197 25.08 9.10 -21.91
CA VAL A 197 23.65 8.91 -22.23
C VAL A 197 23.20 7.59 -21.61
N LEU A 198 22.34 7.63 -20.57
CA LEU A 198 21.92 6.47 -19.78
C LEU A 198 21.43 5.33 -20.71
N PRO A 199 22.23 4.27 -20.99
CA PRO A 199 21.91 3.28 -22.02
C PRO A 199 20.89 2.22 -21.58
N LEU A 200 20.24 2.40 -20.43
CA LEU A 200 19.34 1.42 -19.85
C LEU A 200 18.15 2.15 -19.26
N THR A 201 16.97 1.88 -19.83
CA THR A 201 15.72 2.52 -19.44
C THR A 201 15.24 2.07 -18.07
N PHE A 202 15.72 0.95 -17.51
CA PHE A 202 15.44 0.49 -16.14
C PHE A 202 16.69 0.57 -15.23
N ARG A 203 16.50 1.07 -14.00
CA ARG A 203 17.52 1.21 -12.96
C ARG A 203 16.96 0.85 -11.60
N LEU A 204 17.83 0.37 -10.71
CA LEU A 204 17.55 0.36 -9.28
C LEU A 204 17.84 1.73 -8.67
N MET A 205 17.10 2.09 -7.63
CA MET A 205 17.41 3.29 -6.85
C MET A 205 18.55 3.02 -5.86
N ARG A 206 19.26 4.07 -5.47
CA ARG A 206 20.37 3.99 -4.53
C ARG A 206 19.87 3.55 -3.15
N VAL A 207 20.66 2.68 -2.49
CA VAL A 207 20.42 2.29 -1.10
C VAL A 207 21.60 2.74 -0.25
N GLN A 208 21.32 3.51 0.79
CA GLN A 208 22.30 3.99 1.77
C GLN A 208 22.77 2.85 2.68
N GLY A 209 23.98 2.97 3.22
CA GLY A 209 24.58 1.97 4.12
C GLY A 209 25.12 0.71 3.44
N LEU A 210 24.82 0.48 2.16
CA LEU A 210 25.41 -0.62 1.39
C LEU A 210 26.81 -0.27 0.84
N PRO A 211 27.69 -1.28 0.60
CA PRO A 211 28.98 -1.07 -0.04
C PRO A 211 28.87 -0.30 -1.37
N SER A 212 29.82 0.58 -1.67
CA SER A 212 29.76 1.47 -2.84
C SER A 212 29.54 0.73 -4.17
N TRP A 213 30.09 -0.47 -4.32
CA TRP A 213 29.96 -1.27 -5.54
C TRP A 213 28.51 -1.69 -5.85
N THR A 214 27.64 -1.84 -4.84
CA THR A 214 26.23 -2.17 -5.05
C THR A 214 25.45 -1.01 -5.67
N ASN A 215 25.98 0.21 -5.58
CA ASN A 215 25.37 1.45 -6.05
C ASN A 215 26.00 2.00 -7.35
N THR A 216 26.83 1.21 -8.05
CA THR A 216 27.58 1.67 -9.24
C THR A 216 26.68 2.09 -10.41
N SER A 217 25.44 1.57 -10.48
CA SER A 217 24.49 1.88 -11.55
C SER A 217 23.10 2.20 -11.01
N THR A 218 23.04 2.73 -9.80
CA THR A 218 21.79 3.16 -9.17
C THR A 218 21.53 4.64 -9.40
N VAL A 219 20.29 5.06 -9.20
CA VAL A 219 19.87 6.46 -9.36
C VAL A 219 19.34 7.03 -8.05
N THR A 220 19.57 8.32 -7.84
CA THR A 220 19.00 9.14 -6.77
C THR A 220 17.95 10.10 -7.33
N ILE A 221 17.15 10.73 -6.47
CA ILE A 221 16.13 11.68 -6.92
C ILE A 221 16.72 12.90 -7.67
N PRO A 222 17.88 13.48 -7.29
CA PRO A 222 18.53 14.52 -8.10
C PRO A 222 19.00 14.04 -9.48
N ASP A 223 19.42 12.78 -9.63
CA ASP A 223 19.84 12.24 -10.93
C ASP A 223 18.64 12.20 -11.92
N VAL A 224 17.44 11.98 -11.38
CA VAL A 224 16.20 11.93 -12.15
C VAL A 224 15.68 13.33 -12.47
N ILE A 225 15.61 14.22 -11.46
CA ILE A 225 15.07 15.58 -11.56
C ILE A 225 16.22 16.59 -11.58
N GLN A 226 16.86 16.68 -12.73
CA GLN A 226 17.95 17.61 -13.00
C GLN A 226 17.68 18.44 -14.26
N GLY A 227 18.46 19.50 -14.43
CA GLY A 227 18.35 20.41 -15.56
C GLY A 227 17.23 21.44 -15.42
N GLU A 228 16.89 22.07 -16.55
CA GLU A 228 15.87 23.12 -16.63
C GLU A 228 14.49 22.51 -16.87
N VAL A 229 13.86 22.01 -15.80
CA VAL A 229 12.48 21.53 -15.86
C VAL A 229 11.53 22.72 -15.91
N LEU A 230 10.73 22.82 -16.97
CA LEU A 230 9.74 23.88 -17.20
C LEU A 230 8.40 23.58 -16.51
N LEU A 231 8.01 22.30 -16.50
CA LEU A 231 6.79 21.80 -15.86
C LEU A 231 7.06 20.40 -15.30
N ALA A 232 6.67 20.15 -14.05
CA ALA A 232 6.71 18.83 -13.45
C ALA A 232 5.31 18.35 -13.05
N VAL A 233 4.95 17.13 -13.43
CA VAL A 233 3.84 16.39 -12.82
C VAL A 233 4.43 15.26 -11.98
N LEU A 234 4.21 15.29 -10.68
CA LEU A 234 4.69 14.31 -9.72
C LEU A 234 3.50 13.50 -9.20
N SER A 235 3.40 12.23 -9.56
CA SER A 235 2.37 11.31 -9.08
C SER A 235 2.94 10.40 -8.01
N ASN A 236 2.27 10.34 -6.86
CA ASN A 236 2.66 9.45 -5.78
C ASN A 236 1.52 9.13 -4.82
N TYR A 237 1.68 8.05 -4.04
CA TYR A 237 0.77 7.72 -2.95
C TYR A 237 1.09 8.56 -1.70
N MET A 238 2.34 8.46 -1.19
CA MET A 238 2.82 9.25 -0.04
C MET A 238 3.82 10.32 -0.48
N VAL A 239 3.70 11.52 0.09
CA VAL A 239 4.56 12.67 -0.21
C VAL A 239 4.97 13.38 1.08
N ASP A 240 6.26 13.29 1.41
CA ASP A 240 6.91 14.16 2.38
C ASP A 240 7.58 15.32 1.61
N MET A 241 6.92 16.48 1.64
CA MET A 241 7.39 17.66 0.91
C MET A 241 8.67 18.26 1.49
N ASP A 242 8.85 18.22 2.81
CA ASP A 242 10.03 18.79 3.46
C ASP A 242 11.26 17.97 3.09
N TRP A 243 11.14 16.64 3.15
CA TRP A 243 12.16 15.74 2.64
C TRP A 243 12.39 15.92 1.14
N LEU A 244 11.34 15.94 0.32
CA LEU A 244 11.44 16.03 -1.14
C LEU A 244 12.23 17.27 -1.58
N LEU A 245 11.92 18.44 -1.00
CA LEU A 245 12.57 19.70 -1.34
C LEU A 245 13.98 19.83 -0.76
N THR A 246 14.34 18.99 0.22
CA THR A 246 15.70 18.87 0.77
C THR A 246 16.53 17.92 -0.08
N ALA A 247 15.98 16.75 -0.42
CA ALA A 247 16.62 15.74 -1.24
C ALA A 247 16.78 16.20 -2.69
N CYS A 248 15.86 17.03 -3.20
CA CYS A 248 15.90 17.57 -4.56
C CYS A 248 15.63 19.09 -4.58
N PRO A 249 16.60 19.93 -4.21
CA PRO A 249 16.40 21.39 -4.14
C PRO A 249 16.10 22.05 -5.49
N SER A 250 16.47 21.42 -6.61
CA SER A 250 16.18 21.87 -7.97
C SER A 250 14.68 22.02 -8.21
N LEU A 251 13.83 21.22 -7.57
CA LEU A 251 12.37 21.32 -7.68
C LEU A 251 11.83 22.69 -7.29
N ARG A 252 12.49 23.40 -6.37
CA ARG A 252 12.08 24.77 -5.97
C ARG A 252 12.18 25.78 -7.13
N LYS A 253 13.03 25.50 -8.12
CA LYS A 253 13.24 26.35 -9.30
C LYS A 253 12.27 26.04 -10.43
N VAL A 254 11.51 24.95 -10.34
CA VAL A 254 10.57 24.54 -11.38
C VAL A 254 9.36 25.49 -11.36
N PRO A 255 9.07 26.21 -12.46
CA PRO A 255 8.03 27.24 -12.46
C PRO A 255 6.63 26.69 -12.18
N HIS A 256 6.33 25.50 -12.73
CA HIS A 256 5.02 24.87 -12.67
C HIS A 256 5.14 23.44 -12.16
N VAL A 257 4.50 23.14 -11.02
CA VAL A 257 4.49 21.79 -10.45
C VAL A 257 3.08 21.39 -10.06
N LEU A 258 2.65 20.23 -10.56
CA LEU A 258 1.43 19.54 -10.18
C LEU A 258 1.81 18.28 -9.40
N VAL A 259 1.30 18.14 -8.18
CA VAL A 259 1.45 16.93 -7.36
C VAL A 259 0.12 16.19 -7.33
N LEU A 260 0.10 14.99 -7.91
CA LEU A 260 -0.99 14.03 -7.80
C LEU A 260 -0.70 13.15 -6.58
N HIS A 261 -1.54 13.21 -5.56
CA HIS A 261 -1.26 12.56 -4.26
C HIS A 261 -2.38 11.62 -3.79
N GLY A 262 -2.00 10.67 -2.93
CA GLY A 262 -2.92 9.81 -2.18
C GLY A 262 -3.20 10.28 -0.74
N GLU A 263 -2.55 11.37 -0.28
CA GLU A 263 -2.61 11.84 1.12
C GLU A 263 -4.02 12.19 1.63
N ASP A 264 -4.24 11.96 2.93
CA ASP A 264 -5.48 12.19 3.66
C ASP A 264 -5.25 12.61 5.12
N GLY A 265 -6.24 13.27 5.73
CA GLY A 265 -6.20 13.64 7.15
C GLY A 265 -5.00 14.52 7.50
N ALA A 266 -4.27 14.18 8.57
CA ALA A 266 -3.15 14.98 9.07
C ALA A 266 -2.00 15.12 8.05
N SER A 267 -1.71 14.09 7.26
CA SER A 267 -0.64 14.14 6.26
C SER A 267 -0.99 15.06 5.09
N LEU A 268 -2.27 15.13 4.70
CA LEU A 268 -2.75 16.12 3.73
C LEU A 268 -2.60 17.55 4.24
N GLU A 269 -2.94 17.81 5.50
CA GLU A 269 -2.78 19.15 6.09
C GLU A 269 -1.30 19.55 6.18
N ARG A 270 -0.41 18.61 6.53
CA ARG A 270 1.05 18.84 6.46
C ARG A 270 1.49 19.16 5.04
N LEU A 271 1.09 18.36 4.05
CA LEU A 271 1.43 18.56 2.64
C LEU A 271 0.97 19.94 2.12
N LYS A 272 -0.24 20.38 2.48
CA LYS A 272 -0.76 21.71 2.14
C LYS A 272 0.04 22.84 2.78
N LYS A 273 0.53 22.65 4.00
CA LYS A 273 1.32 23.65 4.74
C LYS A 273 2.74 23.80 4.19
N THR A 274 3.36 22.70 3.76
CA THR A 274 4.77 22.65 3.36
C THR A 274 5.00 22.84 1.86
N LYS A 275 3.96 22.67 1.03
CA LYS A 275 4.08 22.91 -0.42
C LYS A 275 4.48 24.36 -0.73
N PRO A 276 5.26 24.59 -1.78
CA PRO A 276 5.42 25.93 -2.35
C PRO A 276 4.08 26.52 -2.83
N ALA A 277 3.95 27.85 -2.75
CA ALA A 277 2.68 28.54 -3.03
C ALA A 277 2.20 28.32 -4.48
N ASN A 278 3.12 28.30 -5.44
CA ASN A 278 2.86 28.12 -6.87
C ASN A 278 2.60 26.66 -7.29
N TRP A 279 2.67 25.70 -6.35
CA TRP A 279 2.42 24.29 -6.65
C TRP A 279 0.94 23.94 -6.51
N ILE A 280 0.45 23.12 -7.44
CA ILE A 280 -0.92 22.60 -7.46
C ILE A 280 -0.92 21.22 -6.82
N LEU A 281 -1.79 20.99 -5.83
CA LEU A 281 -2.06 19.65 -5.31
C LEU A 281 -3.38 19.15 -5.89
N HIS A 282 -3.41 17.89 -6.31
CA HIS A 282 -4.63 17.24 -6.75
C HIS A 282 -4.70 15.82 -6.22
N LYS A 283 -5.85 15.45 -5.67
CA LYS A 283 -6.17 14.07 -5.31
C LYS A 283 -7.08 13.48 -6.38
N PRO A 284 -6.61 12.51 -7.18
CA PRO A 284 -7.46 11.87 -8.18
C PRO A 284 -8.71 11.24 -7.58
N PRO A 285 -9.83 11.20 -8.32
CA PRO A 285 -11.09 10.66 -7.81
C PRO A 285 -10.98 9.15 -7.58
N LEU A 286 -11.43 8.70 -6.40
CA LEU A 286 -11.50 7.30 -6.00
C LEU A 286 -12.97 6.93 -5.73
N PRO A 287 -13.80 6.76 -6.78
CA PRO A 287 -15.25 6.58 -6.65
C PRO A 287 -15.67 5.19 -6.15
N ILE A 288 -14.73 4.25 -6.08
CA ILE A 288 -14.94 2.90 -5.56
C ILE A 288 -14.24 2.82 -4.20
N SER A 289 -14.97 2.33 -3.19
CA SER A 289 -14.44 2.15 -1.84
C SER A 289 -13.15 1.34 -1.84
N PHE A 290 -12.25 1.68 -0.92
CA PHE A 290 -10.94 1.02 -0.76
C PHE A 290 -9.98 1.20 -1.94
N GLY A 291 -10.31 2.08 -2.89
CA GLY A 291 -9.38 2.49 -3.94
C GLY A 291 -8.26 3.37 -3.40
N THR A 292 -7.08 3.26 -4.00
CA THR A 292 -5.88 4.04 -3.64
C THR A 292 -5.26 4.64 -4.89
N HIS A 293 -4.81 5.91 -4.83
CA HIS A 293 -3.93 6.46 -5.86
C HIS A 293 -2.50 5.94 -5.63
N HIS A 294 -2.18 4.79 -6.20
CA HIS A 294 -0.91 4.10 -5.95
C HIS A 294 0.19 4.41 -6.97
N SER A 295 -0.17 5.08 -8.08
CA SER A 295 0.75 5.38 -9.19
C SER A 295 1.89 6.29 -8.75
N LYS A 296 3.07 5.98 -9.27
CA LYS A 296 4.33 6.61 -8.93
C LYS A 296 5.06 6.93 -10.23
N ALA A 297 4.96 8.17 -10.65
CA ALA A 297 5.42 8.61 -11.95
C ALA A 297 5.82 10.08 -11.92
N MET A 298 6.74 10.45 -12.82
CA MET A 298 7.13 11.84 -13.05
C MET A 298 7.02 12.15 -14.53
N LEU A 299 6.37 13.26 -14.87
CA LEU A 299 6.37 13.84 -16.21
C LEU A 299 7.11 15.17 -16.13
N LEU A 300 8.34 15.21 -16.63
CA LEU A 300 9.21 16.36 -16.52
C LEU A 300 9.38 16.97 -17.92
N VAL A 301 8.80 18.14 -18.14
CA VAL A 301 8.87 18.85 -19.42
C VAL A 301 10.09 19.75 -19.42
N TYR A 302 10.88 19.64 -20.48
CA TYR A 302 12.12 20.36 -20.73
C TYR A 302 12.00 21.17 -22.04
N PRO A 303 12.93 22.12 -22.28
CA PRO A 303 13.01 22.77 -23.59
C PRO A 303 13.17 21.76 -24.75
N GLN A 304 13.86 20.64 -24.53
CA GLN A 304 14.12 19.63 -25.56
C GLN A 304 12.96 18.63 -25.75
N GLY A 305 12.07 18.48 -24.78
CA GLY A 305 11.01 17.46 -24.84
C GLY A 305 10.43 17.12 -23.47
N ILE A 306 10.13 15.86 -23.23
CA ILE A 306 9.62 15.33 -21.97
C ILE A 306 10.45 14.13 -21.52
N ARG A 307 10.75 14.05 -20.23
CA ARG A 307 11.15 12.81 -19.57
C ARG A 307 9.93 12.20 -18.91
N VAL A 308 9.67 10.94 -19.25
CA VAL A 308 8.69 10.13 -18.53
C VAL A 308 9.44 9.21 -17.59
N VAL A 309 9.00 9.16 -16.34
CA VAL A 309 9.53 8.30 -15.28
C VAL A 309 8.38 7.50 -14.69
N VAL A 310 8.54 6.19 -14.55
CA VAL A 310 7.64 5.33 -13.78
C VAL A 310 8.49 4.58 -12.77
N HIS A 311 8.15 4.67 -11.48
CA HIS A 311 8.96 4.11 -10.41
C HIS A 311 8.13 3.46 -9.31
N THR A 312 8.77 2.85 -8.32
CA THR A 312 8.09 2.14 -7.22
C THR A 312 8.21 2.82 -5.85
N ALA A 313 9.09 3.80 -5.71
CA ALA A 313 9.30 4.56 -4.47
C ALA A 313 8.21 5.61 -4.17
N ASN A 314 7.74 5.69 -2.92
CA ASN A 314 7.04 6.87 -2.44
C ASN A 314 7.99 8.08 -2.36
N LEU A 315 7.47 9.32 -2.39
CA LEU A 315 8.31 10.52 -2.24
C LEU A 315 8.60 10.81 -0.76
N ILE A 316 9.29 9.86 -0.12
CA ILE A 316 9.68 9.89 1.30
C ILE A 316 11.11 9.36 1.44
N HIS A 317 11.77 9.70 2.55
CA HIS A 317 13.16 9.30 2.81
C HIS A 317 13.41 7.81 2.68
N VAL A 318 12.64 6.99 3.41
CA VAL A 318 12.89 5.55 3.55
C VAL A 318 12.83 4.85 2.18
N ASP A 319 11.85 5.18 1.35
CA ASP A 319 11.69 4.52 0.06
C ASP A 319 12.82 4.82 -0.91
N TRP A 320 13.39 6.03 -0.88
CA TRP A 320 14.50 6.42 -1.77
C TRP A 320 15.89 6.06 -1.26
N ASN A 321 16.02 5.63 0.00
CA ASN A 321 17.32 5.44 0.64
C ASN A 321 17.51 4.07 1.29
N ASN A 322 16.45 3.34 1.62
CA ASN A 322 16.54 2.12 2.43
C ASN A 322 15.90 0.89 1.76
N LYS A 323 15.31 1.03 0.57
CA LYS A 323 14.56 -0.06 -0.08
C LYS A 323 15.08 -0.36 -1.47
N SER A 324 14.93 -1.62 -1.88
CA SER A 324 15.08 -1.99 -3.29
C SER A 324 13.90 -1.45 -4.09
N GLN A 325 14.13 -0.38 -4.86
CA GLN A 325 13.13 0.25 -5.72
C GLN A 325 13.57 0.23 -7.18
N GLY A 326 12.61 0.05 -8.08
CA GLY A 326 12.81 0.13 -9.51
C GLY A 326 12.38 1.49 -10.07
N LEU A 327 13.08 1.92 -11.11
CA LEU A 327 12.76 3.12 -11.88
C LEU A 327 12.95 2.81 -13.36
N TRP A 328 11.92 3.09 -14.15
CA TRP A 328 12.00 3.21 -15.59
C TRP A 328 12.00 4.68 -16.01
N THR A 329 12.84 5.06 -16.96
CA THR A 329 12.87 6.41 -17.54
C THR A 329 13.21 6.40 -19.03
N GLN A 330 12.55 7.30 -19.78
CA GLN A 330 12.86 7.56 -21.17
C GLN A 330 12.51 9.02 -21.53
N ASP A 331 13.34 9.63 -22.37
CA ASP A 331 13.17 10.99 -22.88
C ASP A 331 12.55 10.94 -24.29
N PHE A 332 11.61 11.85 -24.56
CA PHE A 332 10.88 11.97 -25.81
C PHE A 332 10.91 13.42 -26.30
N PRO A 333 11.31 13.69 -27.55
CA PRO A 333 11.39 15.05 -28.07
C PRO A 333 10.00 15.65 -28.32
N TRP A 334 9.95 16.95 -28.59
CA TRP A 334 8.73 17.58 -29.13
C TRP A 334 8.41 17.05 -30.54
N LYS A 335 7.12 16.89 -30.86
CA LYS A 335 6.68 16.62 -32.23
C LYS A 335 6.99 17.79 -33.16
N LYS A 336 7.33 17.48 -34.40
CA LYS A 336 7.47 18.48 -35.46
C LYS A 336 6.08 18.89 -35.97
N ALA A 337 5.93 20.14 -36.42
CA ALA A 337 4.64 20.73 -36.80
C ALA A 337 3.85 19.96 -37.89
N ASN A 338 4.53 19.13 -38.70
CA ASN A 338 3.96 18.36 -39.80
C ASN A 338 3.89 16.84 -39.52
N ASP A 339 4.14 16.42 -38.29
CA ASP A 339 4.14 15.01 -37.95
C ASP A 339 2.70 14.52 -37.75
N THR A 340 2.14 13.88 -38.78
CA THR A 340 0.81 13.26 -38.71
C THR A 340 0.87 12.13 -37.69
N SER A 341 -0.02 12.17 -36.69
CA SER A 341 -0.03 11.21 -35.58
C SER A 341 -0.07 9.76 -36.08
N THR A 342 1.08 9.09 -36.03
CA THR A 342 1.12 7.63 -36.08
C THR A 342 0.45 7.11 -34.82
N ASN A 343 -0.31 6.03 -34.96
CA ASN A 343 -1.02 5.42 -33.82
C ASN A 343 -0.01 4.73 -32.88
N ILE A 344 0.63 5.51 -31.99
CA ILE A 344 1.60 5.00 -31.03
C ILE A 344 0.89 4.50 -29.78
N GLY A 345 1.02 3.21 -29.49
CA GLY A 345 0.36 2.57 -28.35
C GLY A 345 0.68 3.23 -27.01
N PHE A 346 1.95 3.54 -26.76
CA PHE A 346 2.40 4.21 -25.53
C PHE A 346 1.76 5.60 -25.35
N GLU A 347 1.70 6.41 -26.41
CA GLU A 347 1.08 7.74 -26.38
C GLU A 347 -0.40 7.65 -25.99
N ASN A 348 -1.15 6.76 -26.64
CA ASN A 348 -2.57 6.61 -26.37
C ASN A 348 -2.84 6.12 -24.96
N ASP A 349 -2.08 5.11 -24.50
CA ASP A 349 -2.20 4.56 -23.16
C ASP A 349 -1.88 5.62 -22.10
N LEU A 350 -0.81 6.41 -22.30
CA LEU A 350 -0.44 7.50 -21.39
C LEU A 350 -1.54 8.55 -21.33
N VAL A 351 -2.00 9.05 -22.48
CA VAL A 351 -2.99 10.13 -22.49
C VAL A 351 -4.36 9.68 -21.97
N ASP A 352 -4.78 8.44 -22.26
CA ASP A 352 -5.99 7.89 -21.69
C ASP A 352 -5.88 7.77 -20.16
N TYR A 353 -4.72 7.33 -19.63
CA TYR A 353 -4.48 7.26 -18.19
C TYR A 353 -4.52 8.66 -17.55
N LEU A 354 -3.83 9.63 -18.15
CA LEU A 354 -3.80 11.02 -17.69
C LEU A 354 -5.21 11.66 -17.67
N ARG A 355 -6.06 11.34 -18.66
CA ARG A 355 -7.44 11.81 -18.68
C ARG A 355 -8.26 11.25 -17.52
N ALA A 356 -7.98 10.03 -17.07
CA ALA A 356 -8.69 9.41 -15.95
C ALA A 356 -8.36 10.05 -14.58
N LEU A 357 -7.23 10.74 -14.47
CA LEU A 357 -6.81 11.42 -13.22
C LEU A 357 -7.63 12.68 -12.92
N LYS A 358 -8.27 13.28 -13.93
CA LYS A 358 -9.20 14.43 -13.81
C LYS A 358 -8.66 15.59 -12.96
N TRP A 359 -7.39 15.96 -13.15
CA TRP A 359 -6.82 17.14 -12.48
C TRP A 359 -7.36 18.45 -13.07
N PRO A 360 -7.33 19.58 -12.34
CA PRO A 360 -7.74 20.87 -12.85
C PRO A 360 -6.83 21.34 -13.98
N GLU A 361 -7.39 21.65 -15.15
CA GLU A 361 -6.61 22.19 -16.26
C GLU A 361 -6.12 23.61 -15.94
N PHE A 362 -4.89 23.95 -16.32
CA PHE A 362 -4.30 25.25 -16.06
C PHE A 362 -3.44 25.70 -17.24
N ARG A 363 -3.42 27.01 -17.51
CA ARG A 363 -2.62 27.58 -18.60
C ARG A 363 -1.23 27.94 -18.10
N VAL A 364 -0.23 27.69 -18.92
CA VAL A 364 1.16 28.08 -18.69
C VAL A 364 1.75 28.61 -19.98
N ASN A 365 2.69 29.54 -19.87
CA ASN A 365 3.48 29.99 -21.00
C ASN A 365 4.83 29.27 -20.99
N LEU A 366 5.02 28.32 -21.90
CA LEU A 366 6.29 27.60 -22.05
C LEU A 366 7.17 28.29 -23.10
N PRO A 367 8.47 28.51 -22.85
CA PRO A 367 9.37 29.15 -23.80
C PRO A 367 9.35 28.54 -25.22
N VAL A 368 9.17 27.22 -25.31
CA VAL A 368 9.20 26.45 -26.57
C VAL A 368 7.82 26.24 -27.22
N ALA A 369 6.73 26.44 -26.48
CA ALA A 369 5.38 26.11 -26.94
C ALA A 369 4.36 27.26 -26.82
N GLY A 370 4.76 28.40 -26.26
CA GLY A 370 3.91 29.55 -25.99
C GLY A 370 2.87 29.27 -24.91
N ASP A 371 1.74 29.99 -24.96
CA ASP A 371 0.58 29.76 -24.09
C ASP A 371 -0.09 28.42 -24.42
N VAL A 372 -0.06 27.50 -23.46
CA VAL A 372 -0.61 26.16 -23.58
C VAL A 372 -1.48 25.83 -22.38
N ASN A 373 -2.56 25.08 -22.64
CA ASN A 373 -3.39 24.53 -21.58
C ASN A 373 -2.84 23.15 -21.17
N ILE A 374 -2.48 22.99 -19.89
CA ILE A 374 -1.96 21.75 -19.32
C ILE A 374 -3.12 20.84 -18.94
N ASN A 375 -3.42 19.90 -19.83
CA ASN A 375 -4.40 18.83 -19.65
C ASN A 375 -3.87 17.52 -20.23
N ALA A 376 -4.65 16.45 -20.20
CA ALA A 376 -4.20 15.17 -20.74
C ALA A 376 -3.80 15.25 -22.23
N ALA A 377 -4.50 16.07 -23.03
CA ALA A 377 -4.21 16.21 -24.47
C ALA A 377 -2.90 16.97 -24.75
N PHE A 378 -2.44 17.84 -23.84
CA PHE A 378 -1.13 18.51 -23.94
C PHE A 378 0.00 17.51 -24.17
N PHE A 379 -0.05 16.35 -23.50
CA PHE A 379 1.00 15.33 -23.60
C PHE A 379 1.08 14.64 -24.96
N ARG A 380 0.14 14.89 -25.89
CA ARG A 380 0.28 14.47 -27.30
C ARG A 380 1.27 15.31 -28.10
N LYS A 381 1.75 16.44 -27.57
CA LYS A 381 2.74 17.30 -28.24
C LYS A 381 4.16 16.72 -28.28
N PHE A 382 4.41 15.60 -27.61
CA PHE A 382 5.70 14.90 -27.62
C PHE A 382 5.67 13.69 -28.55
N ASP A 383 6.80 13.37 -29.15
CA ASP A 383 6.97 12.26 -30.08
C ASP A 383 7.41 11.00 -29.32
N TYR A 384 6.48 10.06 -29.19
CA TYR A 384 6.71 8.78 -28.51
C TYR A 384 7.10 7.64 -29.48
N SER A 385 7.43 7.93 -30.74
CA SER A 385 7.78 6.90 -31.73
C SER A 385 8.96 6.01 -31.31
N SER A 386 9.86 6.54 -30.47
CA SER A 386 10.99 5.79 -29.90
C SER A 386 10.64 4.95 -28.67
N SER A 387 9.38 4.88 -28.24
CA SER A 387 8.99 4.17 -27.02
C SER A 387 9.40 2.70 -27.06
N THR A 388 10.15 2.25 -26.06
CA THR A 388 10.67 0.88 -25.95
C THR A 388 9.79 -0.04 -25.11
N VAL A 389 8.70 0.49 -24.54
CA VAL A 389 7.84 -0.20 -23.56
C VAL A 389 6.36 -0.02 -23.88
N ARG A 390 5.52 -0.84 -23.25
CA ARG A 390 4.06 -0.68 -23.25
C ARG A 390 3.62 -0.20 -21.87
N LEU A 391 2.72 0.78 -21.82
CA LEU A 391 2.16 1.27 -20.56
C LEU A 391 0.95 0.42 -20.16
N ILE A 392 0.97 -0.07 -18.91
CA ILE A 392 -0.13 -0.82 -18.33
C ILE A 392 -0.62 -0.05 -17.10
N GLY A 393 -1.70 0.71 -17.28
CA GLY A 393 -2.33 1.49 -16.22
C GLY A 393 -3.52 0.76 -15.59
N SER A 394 -3.85 1.12 -14.37
CA SER A 394 -5.09 0.73 -13.69
C SER A 394 -5.85 1.98 -13.26
N VAL A 395 -7.12 2.08 -13.63
CA VAL A 395 -8.00 3.20 -13.25
C VAL A 395 -9.29 2.66 -12.61
N PRO A 396 -9.82 3.30 -11.56
CA PRO A 396 -11.05 2.85 -10.92
C PRO A 396 -12.22 2.83 -11.90
N GLY A 397 -13.00 1.74 -11.92
CA GLY A 397 -14.21 1.64 -12.72
C GLY A 397 -14.60 0.20 -13.06
N TYR A 398 -15.84 0.04 -13.50
CA TYR A 398 -16.33 -1.19 -14.13
C TYR A 398 -16.17 -1.07 -15.64
N HIS A 399 -15.15 -1.70 -16.19
CA HIS A 399 -14.78 -1.56 -17.60
C HIS A 399 -15.38 -2.70 -18.43
N VAL A 400 -16.27 -2.36 -19.37
CA VAL A 400 -16.99 -3.32 -20.21
C VAL A 400 -16.73 -3.09 -21.70
N GLY A 401 -17.02 -4.11 -22.52
CA GLY A 401 -16.86 -4.03 -23.97
C GLY A 401 -15.41 -3.73 -24.37
N PRO A 402 -15.17 -2.83 -25.34
CA PRO A 402 -13.81 -2.46 -25.76
C PRO A 402 -12.94 -1.89 -24.63
N ASN A 403 -13.53 -1.23 -23.63
CA ASN A 403 -12.79 -0.64 -22.51
C ASN A 403 -12.19 -1.68 -21.57
N MET A 404 -12.68 -2.93 -21.60
CA MET A 404 -12.14 -4.03 -20.78
C MET A 404 -10.64 -4.26 -21.06
N LYS A 405 -10.17 -4.00 -22.28
CA LYS A 405 -8.77 -4.19 -22.68
C LYS A 405 -7.86 -2.99 -22.37
N LYS A 406 -8.39 -1.91 -21.80
CA LYS A 406 -7.61 -0.67 -21.57
C LYS A 406 -6.82 -0.68 -20.26
N TRP A 407 -7.25 -1.44 -19.26
CA TRP A 407 -6.73 -1.31 -17.89
C TRP A 407 -6.39 -2.65 -17.23
N GLY A 408 -5.53 -2.58 -16.22
CA GLY A 408 -5.20 -3.71 -15.35
C GLY A 408 -4.62 -4.92 -16.08
N HIS A 409 -4.89 -6.11 -15.54
CA HIS A 409 -4.37 -7.36 -16.12
C HIS A 409 -4.96 -7.68 -17.51
N MET A 410 -6.13 -7.12 -17.86
CA MET A 410 -6.71 -7.30 -19.18
C MET A 410 -6.00 -6.48 -20.26
N LYS A 411 -5.43 -5.32 -19.89
CA LYS A 411 -4.47 -4.60 -20.74
C LYS A 411 -3.20 -5.41 -20.94
N LEU A 412 -2.64 -5.95 -19.86
CA LEU A 412 -1.46 -6.84 -19.92
C LEU A 412 -1.71 -8.02 -20.87
N ARG A 413 -2.84 -8.71 -20.70
CA ARG A 413 -3.27 -9.80 -21.58
C ARG A 413 -3.27 -9.38 -23.04
N SER A 414 -3.90 -8.25 -23.35
CA SER A 414 -3.99 -7.74 -24.73
C SER A 414 -2.62 -7.43 -25.32
N VAL A 415 -1.69 -6.91 -24.52
CA VAL A 415 -0.30 -6.67 -24.94
C VAL A 415 0.42 -8.00 -25.21
N LEU A 416 0.28 -8.99 -24.33
CA LEU A 416 0.92 -10.30 -24.49
C LEU A 416 0.35 -11.09 -25.67
N GLU A 417 -0.94 -10.96 -25.99
CA GLU A 417 -1.58 -11.58 -27.16
C GLU A 417 -0.97 -11.11 -28.50
N GLU A 418 -0.33 -9.93 -28.51
CA GLU A 418 0.39 -9.36 -29.66
C GLU A 418 1.85 -9.86 -29.75
N CYS A 419 2.35 -10.54 -28.72
CA CYS A 419 3.73 -11.01 -28.63
C CYS A 419 3.89 -12.47 -29.08
N VAL A 420 4.99 -12.74 -29.78
CA VAL A 420 5.42 -14.08 -30.20
C VAL A 420 6.68 -14.44 -29.43
N PHE A 421 6.70 -15.67 -28.90
CA PHE A 421 7.75 -16.19 -28.04
C PHE A 421 8.32 -17.48 -28.63
N GLU A 422 9.57 -17.79 -28.31
CA GLU A 422 10.17 -19.08 -28.65
C GLU A 422 9.50 -20.22 -27.86
N LYS A 423 9.45 -21.43 -28.44
CA LYS A 423 8.80 -22.60 -27.79
C LYS A 423 9.37 -22.97 -26.42
N GLN A 424 10.61 -22.60 -26.13
CA GLN A 424 11.20 -22.81 -24.80
C GLN A 424 10.45 -22.05 -23.70
N PHE A 425 9.70 -21.00 -24.05
CA PHE A 425 8.88 -20.26 -23.09
C PHE A 425 7.53 -20.91 -22.80
N CYS A 426 7.15 -21.99 -23.48
CA CYS A 426 5.90 -22.71 -23.21
C CYS A 426 5.86 -23.18 -21.75
N LYS A 427 4.77 -22.86 -21.05
CA LYS A 427 4.55 -23.13 -19.61
C LYS A 427 5.65 -22.59 -18.70
N SER A 428 6.36 -21.54 -19.12
CA SER A 428 7.35 -20.86 -18.26
C SER A 428 6.74 -20.45 -16.93
N PRO A 429 7.48 -20.57 -15.81
CA PRO A 429 6.97 -20.15 -14.52
C PRO A 429 6.48 -18.69 -14.51
N LEU A 430 5.36 -18.46 -13.84
CA LEU A 430 4.81 -17.12 -13.61
C LEU A 430 5.34 -16.59 -12.28
N ILE A 431 6.24 -15.62 -12.31
CA ILE A 431 6.84 -15.04 -11.11
C ILE A 431 6.07 -13.79 -10.68
N TYR A 432 5.61 -13.79 -9.45
CA TYR A 432 4.92 -12.67 -8.81
C TYR A 432 5.79 -12.11 -7.69
N GLN A 433 6.32 -10.90 -7.89
CA GLN A 433 7.05 -10.16 -6.86
C GLN A 433 6.26 -8.90 -6.53
N PHE A 434 5.97 -8.69 -5.25
CA PHE A 434 5.16 -7.58 -4.77
C PHE A 434 5.48 -7.26 -3.30
N SER A 435 5.06 -6.09 -2.81
CA SER A 435 5.30 -5.63 -1.43
C SER A 435 4.03 -5.52 -0.58
N SER A 436 2.85 -5.80 -1.17
CA SER A 436 1.58 -5.97 -0.46
C SER A 436 0.75 -7.07 -1.12
N LEU A 437 0.02 -7.84 -0.32
CA LEU A 437 -0.88 -8.89 -0.79
C LEU A 437 -2.32 -8.54 -0.40
N GLY A 438 -3.14 -8.24 -1.39
CA GLY A 438 -4.59 -8.12 -1.21
C GLY A 438 -5.20 -9.49 -0.91
N SER A 439 -6.52 -9.52 -0.68
CA SER A 439 -7.15 -10.83 -0.57
C SER A 439 -7.48 -11.42 -1.92
N LEU A 440 -6.93 -12.61 -2.15
CA LEU A 440 -7.06 -13.34 -3.40
C LEU A 440 -7.88 -14.61 -3.17
N ASP A 441 -8.55 -15.06 -4.24
CA ASP A 441 -9.17 -16.38 -4.31
C ASP A 441 -8.64 -17.14 -5.53
N GLU A 442 -8.90 -18.45 -5.59
CA GLU A 442 -8.41 -19.31 -6.67
C GLU A 442 -8.94 -18.89 -8.05
N LYS A 443 -10.15 -18.35 -8.09
CA LYS A 443 -10.78 -17.91 -9.34
C LYS A 443 -10.04 -16.70 -9.91
N TRP A 444 -9.75 -15.71 -9.07
CA TRP A 444 -8.98 -14.53 -9.43
C TRP A 444 -7.55 -14.89 -9.81
N MET A 445 -6.90 -15.78 -9.05
CA MET A 445 -5.55 -16.25 -9.38
C MET A 445 -5.50 -16.95 -10.73
N SER A 446 -6.51 -17.76 -11.05
CA SER A 446 -6.62 -18.44 -12.34
C SER A 446 -6.84 -17.43 -13.49
N GLU A 447 -7.71 -16.44 -13.29
CA GLU A 447 -7.95 -15.37 -14.26
C GLU A 447 -6.68 -14.53 -14.54
N PHE A 448 -5.95 -14.19 -13.47
CA PHE A 448 -4.71 -13.44 -13.58
C PHE A 448 -3.61 -14.25 -14.26
N ALA A 449 -3.46 -15.54 -13.92
CA ALA A 449 -2.51 -16.44 -14.56
C ALA A 449 -2.81 -16.64 -16.06
N CYS A 450 -4.09 -16.76 -16.44
CA CYS A 450 -4.51 -16.77 -17.85
C CYS A 450 -4.07 -15.51 -18.59
N SER A 451 -4.17 -14.34 -17.94
CA SER A 451 -3.78 -13.06 -18.53
C SER A 451 -2.27 -12.97 -18.75
N LEU A 452 -1.48 -13.44 -17.79
CA LEU A 452 -0.02 -13.48 -17.86
C LEU A 452 0.52 -14.51 -18.87
N SER A 453 -0.29 -15.49 -19.26
CA SER A 453 0.10 -16.58 -20.17
C SER A 453 -0.44 -16.40 -21.59
N ALA A 454 -0.92 -15.20 -21.93
CA ALA A 454 -1.67 -14.96 -23.17
C ALA A 454 -0.81 -14.84 -24.44
N GLY A 455 0.52 -14.94 -24.31
CA GLY A 455 1.45 -14.97 -25.44
C GLY A 455 1.30 -16.22 -26.30
N LYS A 456 1.81 -16.13 -27.53
CA LYS A 456 1.83 -17.24 -28.50
C LYS A 456 3.26 -17.69 -28.78
N ALA A 457 3.42 -18.98 -29.04
CA ALA A 457 4.65 -19.50 -29.59
C ALA A 457 4.80 -19.11 -31.09
N ASP A 458 6.00 -19.27 -31.62
CA ASP A 458 6.35 -19.07 -33.04
C ASP A 458 5.48 -19.86 -34.03
N ASP A 459 5.01 -21.04 -33.63
CA ASP A 459 4.07 -21.88 -34.41
C ASP A 459 2.60 -21.49 -34.25
N GLY A 460 2.31 -20.40 -33.53
CA GLY A 460 0.98 -19.89 -33.27
C GLY A 460 0.22 -20.59 -32.14
N SER A 461 0.79 -21.63 -31.51
CA SER A 461 0.20 -22.28 -30.35
C SER A 461 0.21 -21.38 -29.11
N GLN A 462 -0.69 -21.62 -28.16
CA GLN A 462 -0.69 -20.90 -26.88
C GLN A 462 0.47 -21.39 -26.01
N LEU A 463 1.14 -20.47 -25.32
CA LEU A 463 2.22 -20.82 -24.39
C LEU A 463 1.75 -21.73 -23.24
N GLY A 464 0.47 -21.61 -22.87
CA GLY A 464 -0.11 -22.34 -21.74
C GLY A 464 0.29 -21.76 -20.39
N ILE A 465 -0.48 -22.13 -19.36
CA ILE A 465 -0.32 -21.57 -18.02
C ILE A 465 0.88 -22.21 -17.32
N GLY A 466 1.83 -21.37 -16.91
CA GLY A 466 3.00 -21.78 -16.15
C GLY A 466 2.74 -21.97 -14.65
N LYS A 467 3.72 -22.58 -13.95
CA LYS A 467 3.67 -22.73 -12.49
C LYS A 467 3.76 -21.36 -11.81
N PRO A 468 2.84 -21.00 -10.90
CA PRO A 468 2.95 -19.76 -10.14
C PRO A 468 4.07 -19.86 -9.10
N LEU A 469 4.92 -18.84 -9.03
CA LEU A 469 5.99 -18.67 -8.06
C LEU A 469 5.88 -17.29 -7.42
N ILE A 470 5.83 -17.23 -6.10
CA ILE A 470 5.71 -15.97 -5.35
C ILE A 470 7.06 -15.63 -4.73
N VAL A 471 7.48 -14.38 -4.91
CA VAL A 471 8.64 -13.79 -4.25
C VAL A 471 8.12 -12.77 -3.25
N TRP A 472 8.19 -13.13 -1.97
CA TRP A 472 7.68 -12.33 -0.85
C TRP A 472 8.65 -12.41 0.34
N PRO A 473 8.97 -11.29 1.00
CA PRO A 473 9.88 -11.30 2.16
C PRO A 473 9.35 -12.18 3.30
N THR A 474 10.20 -13.04 3.84
CA THR A 474 9.90 -13.78 5.06
C THR A 474 10.07 -12.88 6.29
N VAL A 475 9.57 -13.35 7.44
CA VAL A 475 9.80 -12.66 8.73
C VAL A 475 11.29 -12.47 8.99
N GLU A 476 12.10 -13.46 8.61
CA GLU A 476 13.54 -13.44 8.83
C GLU A 476 14.26 -12.45 7.90
N ASP A 477 13.82 -12.36 6.63
CA ASP A 477 14.33 -11.37 5.68
C ASP A 477 14.09 -9.94 6.18
N VAL A 478 12.91 -9.69 6.77
CA VAL A 478 12.58 -8.38 7.36
C VAL A 478 13.39 -8.15 8.64
N ARG A 479 13.51 -9.14 9.52
CA ARG A 479 14.26 -9.02 10.79
C ARG A 479 15.75 -8.74 10.58
N CYS A 480 16.31 -9.25 9.48
CA CYS A 480 17.72 -9.08 9.11
C CYS A 480 17.92 -7.99 8.04
N SER A 481 16.91 -7.17 7.79
CA SER A 481 17.00 -6.09 6.82
C SER A 481 17.87 -4.94 7.33
N ILE A 482 18.14 -3.96 6.47
CA ILE A 482 18.86 -2.74 6.87
C ILE A 482 17.98 -1.76 7.67
N GLU A 483 16.67 -1.93 7.63
CA GLU A 483 15.68 -1.32 8.52
C GLU A 483 15.44 -2.24 9.73
#